data_AF-A0A937BZI1-F1
#
_entry.id   AF-A0A937BZI1-F1
#
_cell.length_a   1.000
_cell.length_b   1.000
_cell.length_c   1.000
_cell.angle_alpha   90.00
_cell.angle_beta   90.00
_cell.angle_gamma   90.00
#
_symmetry.space_group_name_H-M   'P 1'
#
loop_
_entity.id
_entity.type
_entity.pdbx_description
1 polymer ?
#
loop_
_entity_poly.entity_id
_entity_poly.type
_entity_poly.pdbx_seq_one_letter_code
_entity_poly.pdbx_strand_id
1 'polypeptide(L)'
;MKQACRLTLSVCFILASFPFQAGSQTISSQKGLTTILFQLPEGSVSVRLPQDIRPGDQISGQVKLEPAGNNEKQRTRALDALLKRTLRVEDPADPEKVSQALLKKYKEEAGGIRLEGIHLPLIFSIYKSGMLEKSVSLDALQNTDSLLSSECGIPSHIMCATILPIKGGFDGDMTNTKCNVSGKPLEIIAESPRQCVINFPEDAKDKQTFSIQENIQPPCIRKISGVDMTLKPGKKTLLGGEQTTLEIYVSGLQDLSKPVTLTVTNQSTTIITMSGGEKQVITIQPGSVGTDGIFRQQLTLTGIRRGEYSVNANLELL
;
A
#
# COMPACT_ATOMS: atom_id res chain seq x y z
N MET A 1 74.86 -36.91 10.94
CA MET A 1 74.86 -35.53 11.51
C MET A 1 73.89 -34.70 10.68
N LYS A 2 72.60 -34.69 11.04
CA LYS A 2 71.85 -33.68 11.82
C LYS A 2 71.59 -32.34 11.09
N GLN A 3 70.30 -32.12 10.81
CA GLN A 3 69.55 -30.84 10.70
C GLN A 3 69.88 -29.93 9.49
N ALA A 4 68.94 -29.22 8.85
CA ALA A 4 67.64 -28.73 9.30
C ALA A 4 66.60 -28.68 8.16
N CYS A 5 65.39 -29.16 8.42
CA CYS A 5 64.21 -28.91 7.60
C CYS A 5 63.49 -27.70 8.18
N ARG A 6 63.43 -26.59 7.44
CA ARG A 6 62.72 -25.36 7.82
C ARG A 6 61.25 -25.49 7.44
N LEU A 7 60.38 -25.62 8.43
CA LEU A 7 58.92 -25.58 8.28
C LEU A 7 58.48 -24.10 8.31
N THR A 8 58.02 -23.59 7.17
CA THR A 8 57.51 -22.22 7.05
C THR A 8 56.01 -22.24 7.29
N LEU A 9 55.56 -21.70 8.42
CA LEU A 9 54.15 -21.61 8.80
C LEU A 9 53.52 -20.40 8.10
N SER A 10 52.76 -20.64 7.03
CA SER A 10 52.02 -19.59 6.33
C SER A 10 50.67 -19.34 7.03
N VAL A 11 50.57 -18.25 7.78
CA VAL A 11 49.32 -17.80 8.41
C VAL A 11 48.44 -17.19 7.32
N CYS A 12 47.42 -17.93 6.89
CA CYS A 12 46.43 -17.47 5.93
C CYS A 12 45.37 -16.64 6.66
N PHE A 13 45.41 -15.31 6.51
CA PHE A 13 44.33 -14.42 6.94
C PHE A 13 43.11 -14.67 6.04
N ILE A 14 42.16 -15.46 6.52
CA ILE A 14 40.84 -15.57 5.90
C ILE A 14 40.08 -14.28 6.18
N LEU A 15 40.12 -13.35 5.21
CA LEU A 15 39.19 -12.24 5.15
C LEU A 15 37.78 -12.82 4.93
N ALA A 16 37.02 -12.93 6.02
CA ALA A 16 35.61 -13.27 5.96
C ALA A 16 34.86 -12.11 5.30
N SER A 17 34.70 -12.18 3.99
CA SER A 17 33.79 -11.32 3.24
C SER A 17 32.37 -11.66 3.68
N PHE A 18 31.81 -10.91 4.63
CA PHE A 18 30.38 -10.97 4.88
C PHE A 18 29.68 -10.44 3.62
N PRO A 19 28.81 -11.23 2.96
CA PRO A 19 28.03 -10.73 1.85
C PRO A 19 27.12 -9.61 2.38
N PHE A 20 27.36 -8.39 1.91
CA PHE A 20 26.47 -7.28 2.12
C PHE A 20 25.15 -7.64 1.42
N GLN A 21 24.14 -8.04 2.20
CA GLN A 21 22.80 -8.30 1.66
C GLN A 21 22.28 -6.96 1.13
N ALA A 22 22.35 -6.77 -0.18
CA ALA A 22 21.71 -5.65 -0.84
C ALA A 22 20.21 -5.80 -0.64
N GLY A 23 19.67 -5.15 0.40
CA GLY A 23 18.22 -5.03 0.57
C GLY A 23 17.63 -4.48 -0.72
N SER A 24 16.74 -5.26 -1.35
CA SER A 24 15.98 -4.87 -2.53
C SER A 24 15.17 -3.63 -2.18
N GLN A 25 15.28 -2.59 -2.99
CA GLN A 25 14.31 -1.51 -2.98
C GLN A 25 13.16 -1.92 -3.90
N THR A 26 11.94 -1.56 -3.53
CA THR A 26 10.76 -1.88 -4.34
C THR A 26 9.99 -0.60 -4.56
N ILE A 27 9.70 -0.32 -5.83
CA ILE A 27 8.63 0.60 -6.21
C ILE A 27 7.40 -0.27 -6.49
N SER A 28 6.30 0.02 -5.81
CA SER A 28 5.00 -0.56 -6.13
C SER A 28 3.98 0.54 -6.36
N SER A 29 3.14 0.37 -7.37
CA SER A 29 2.03 1.27 -7.65
C SER A 29 0.73 0.49 -7.60
N GLN A 30 -0.12 0.81 -6.63
CA GLN A 30 -1.41 0.15 -6.43
C GLN A 30 -2.41 1.17 -5.88
N LYS A 31 -3.67 1.09 -6.34
CA LYS A 31 -4.79 1.91 -5.84
C LYS A 31 -4.46 3.42 -5.81
N GLY A 32 -3.85 3.93 -6.89
CA GLY A 32 -3.54 5.36 -7.04
C GLY A 32 -2.37 5.87 -6.20
N LEU A 33 -1.66 5.00 -5.49
CA LEU A 33 -0.50 5.31 -4.67
C LEU A 33 0.75 4.63 -5.21
N THR A 34 1.85 5.39 -5.30
CA THR A 34 3.20 4.86 -5.53
C THR A 34 3.94 4.81 -4.20
N THR A 35 4.46 3.64 -3.84
CA THR A 35 5.26 3.43 -2.63
C THR A 35 6.69 3.07 -3.01
N ILE A 36 7.64 3.88 -2.55
CA ILE A 36 9.08 3.62 -2.64
C ILE A 36 9.54 3.10 -1.29
N LEU A 37 10.06 1.87 -1.25
CA LEU A 37 10.50 1.21 -0.01
C LEU A 37 12.02 1.07 0.04
N PHE A 38 12.63 1.67 1.05
CA PHE A 38 14.03 1.49 1.42
C PHE A 38 14.15 0.53 2.59
N GLN A 39 14.69 -0.67 2.34
CA GLN A 39 15.01 -1.63 3.40
C GLN A 39 16.40 -1.34 3.98
N LEU A 40 16.46 -1.15 5.29
CA LEU A 40 17.67 -0.81 6.05
C LEU A 40 17.86 -1.82 7.20
N PRO A 41 19.08 -1.94 7.76
CA PRO A 41 19.33 -2.85 8.88
C PRO A 41 18.46 -2.55 10.11
N GLU A 42 18.12 -1.29 10.34
CA GLU A 42 17.34 -0.84 11.49
C GLU A 42 15.83 -0.76 11.23
N GLY A 43 15.34 -1.17 10.06
CA GLY A 43 13.92 -1.11 9.70
C GLY A 43 13.72 -0.63 8.27
N SER A 44 12.56 -0.02 8.00
CA SER A 44 12.24 0.48 6.66
C SER A 44 11.88 1.96 6.65
N VAL A 45 12.16 2.61 5.52
CA VAL A 45 11.66 3.93 5.18
C VAL A 45 10.78 3.78 3.96
N SER A 46 9.52 4.18 4.04
CA SER A 46 8.59 4.17 2.92
C SER A 46 8.20 5.59 2.53
N VAL A 47 8.27 5.90 1.24
CA VAL A 47 7.80 7.16 0.66
C VAL A 47 6.57 6.87 -0.16
N ARG A 48 5.46 7.53 0.16
CA ARG A 48 4.13 7.32 -0.43
C ARG A 48 3.74 8.58 -1.19
N LEU A 49 3.64 8.46 -2.50
CA LEU A 49 3.35 9.56 -3.42
C LEU A 49 2.10 9.20 -4.24
N PRO A 50 1.40 10.18 -4.82
CA PRO A 50 0.34 9.87 -5.76
C PRO A 50 0.94 9.09 -6.95
N GLN A 51 0.16 8.19 -7.55
CA GLN A 51 0.58 7.50 -8.77
C GLN A 51 0.52 8.42 -10.01
N ASP A 52 -0.34 9.44 -9.98
CA ASP A 52 -0.55 10.40 -11.07
C ASP A 52 0.37 11.62 -10.94
N ILE A 53 1.67 11.39 -11.09
CA ILE A 53 2.70 12.44 -11.09
C ILE A 53 3.04 12.80 -12.54
N ARG A 54 3.00 14.08 -12.87
CA ARG A 54 3.33 14.63 -14.19
C ARG A 54 4.34 15.76 -14.06
N PRO A 55 5.14 16.03 -15.11
CA PRO A 55 6.02 17.18 -15.12
C PRO A 55 5.26 18.49 -14.90
N GLY A 56 5.80 19.36 -14.06
CA GLY A 56 5.20 20.64 -13.66
C GLY A 56 4.19 20.55 -12.51
N ASP A 57 3.81 19.36 -12.07
CA ASP A 57 2.86 19.23 -10.95
C ASP A 57 3.46 19.74 -9.64
N GLN A 58 2.55 20.23 -8.79
CA GLN A 58 2.71 20.20 -7.34
C GLN A 58 2.08 18.92 -6.81
N ILE A 59 2.79 18.19 -5.93
CA ILE A 59 2.27 17.00 -5.27
C ILE A 59 2.66 16.99 -3.80
N SER A 60 1.88 16.25 -3.02
CA SER A 60 2.16 15.95 -1.62
C SER A 60 2.10 14.46 -1.35
N GLY A 61 2.82 14.03 -0.33
CA GLY A 61 2.87 12.62 0.07
C GLY A 61 3.41 12.43 1.48
N GLN A 62 3.58 11.19 1.88
CA GLN A 62 4.03 10.83 3.23
C GLN A 62 5.32 10.02 3.22
N VAL A 63 6.19 10.28 4.18
CA VAL A 63 7.24 9.37 4.63
C VAL A 63 6.73 8.63 5.86
N LYS A 64 6.92 7.31 5.90
CA LYS A 64 6.66 6.50 7.08
C LYS A 64 7.89 5.68 7.45
N LEU A 65 8.22 5.67 8.74
CA LEU A 65 9.30 4.89 9.32
C LEU A 65 8.75 3.67 10.06
N GLU A 66 9.29 2.48 9.76
CA GLU A 66 8.93 1.24 10.47
C GLU A 66 10.19 0.64 11.11
N PRO A 67 10.49 0.98 12.38
CA PRO A 67 11.70 0.52 13.04
C PRO A 67 11.64 -0.99 13.34
N ALA A 68 12.76 -1.68 13.11
CA ALA A 68 12.91 -3.08 13.45
C ALA A 68 13.02 -3.31 14.97
N GLY A 69 12.62 -4.50 15.42
CA GLY A 69 12.81 -4.93 16.81
C GLY A 69 11.61 -5.67 17.37
N ASN A 70 11.88 -6.63 18.25
CA ASN A 70 10.86 -7.48 18.87
C ASN A 70 10.30 -6.88 20.18
N ASN A 71 10.90 -5.79 20.67
CA ASN A 71 10.44 -5.07 21.85
C ASN A 71 10.60 -3.56 21.69
N GLU A 72 9.94 -2.80 22.56
CA GLU A 72 9.93 -1.34 22.51
C GLU A 72 11.33 -0.72 22.57
N LYS A 73 12.19 -1.19 23.47
CA LYS A 73 13.57 -0.67 23.60
C LYS A 73 14.39 -0.86 22.31
N GLN A 74 14.22 -1.99 21.63
CA GLN A 74 14.86 -2.23 20.33
C GLN A 74 14.28 -1.30 19.26
N ARG A 75 12.94 -1.18 19.18
CA ARG A 75 12.27 -0.30 18.22
C ARG A 75 12.65 1.17 18.41
N THR A 76 12.78 1.65 19.64
CA THR A 76 13.22 3.02 19.92
C THR A 76 14.65 3.27 19.45
N ARG A 77 15.59 2.34 19.73
CA ARG A 77 16.98 2.45 19.26
C ARG A 77 17.07 2.41 17.73
N ALA A 78 16.28 1.54 17.12
CA ALA A 78 16.16 1.44 15.67
C ALA A 78 15.61 2.73 15.07
N LEU A 79 14.56 3.31 15.65
CA LEU A 79 14.00 4.59 15.23
C LEU A 79 15.04 5.72 15.35
N ASP A 80 15.76 5.81 16.47
CA ASP A 80 16.83 6.79 16.66
C ASP A 80 17.95 6.64 15.61
N ALA A 81 18.23 5.41 15.16
CA ALA A 81 19.19 5.15 14.09
C ALA A 81 18.63 5.53 12.71
N LEU A 82 17.34 5.31 12.43
CA LEU A 82 16.69 5.75 11.20
C LEU A 82 16.66 7.28 11.09
N LEU A 83 16.36 7.98 12.18
CA LEU A 83 16.31 9.45 12.23
C LEU A 83 17.68 10.13 12.06
N LYS A 84 18.79 9.40 12.21
CA LYS A 84 20.15 9.91 11.90
C LYS A 84 20.44 9.96 10.40
N ARG A 85 19.59 9.37 9.57
CA ARG A 85 19.73 9.38 8.12
C ARG A 85 19.06 10.61 7.52
N THR A 86 19.34 10.85 6.24
CA THR A 86 18.68 11.89 5.47
C THR A 86 18.09 11.26 4.22
N LEU A 87 16.78 11.37 4.06
CA LEU A 87 16.13 11.19 2.76
C LEU A 87 16.29 12.50 2.00
N ARG A 88 16.84 12.42 0.79
CA ARG A 88 16.83 13.50 -0.21
C ARG A 88 15.99 13.05 -1.38
N VAL A 89 15.27 13.98 -1.96
CA VAL A 89 14.62 13.84 -3.26
C VAL A 89 15.35 14.81 -4.16
N GLU A 90 15.82 14.40 -5.33
CA GLU A 90 16.60 15.21 -6.26
C GLU A 90 15.85 15.25 -7.60
N ASP A 91 15.73 16.44 -8.19
CA ASP A 91 15.28 16.63 -9.57
C ASP A 91 16.52 16.87 -10.44
N PRO A 92 16.88 15.98 -11.37
CA PRO A 92 18.05 16.15 -12.22
C PRO A 92 18.02 17.40 -13.09
N ALA A 93 16.84 17.93 -13.41
CA ALA A 93 16.68 19.16 -14.19
C ALA A 93 16.82 20.42 -13.32
N ASP A 94 16.57 20.30 -12.01
CA ASP A 94 16.71 21.39 -11.04
C ASP A 94 17.22 20.87 -9.67
N PRO A 95 18.52 20.55 -9.55
CA PRO A 95 19.09 19.91 -8.37
C PRO A 95 19.02 20.76 -7.09
N GLU A 96 18.77 22.07 -7.20
CA GLU A 96 18.72 22.99 -6.07
C GLU A 96 17.32 23.10 -5.45
N LYS A 97 16.25 22.88 -6.22
CA LYS A 97 14.86 22.99 -5.72
C LYS A 97 14.43 21.83 -4.85
N VAL A 98 14.93 20.64 -5.11
CA VAL A 98 14.50 19.43 -4.39
C VAL A 98 15.67 18.93 -3.54
N SER A 99 15.68 19.35 -2.28
CA SER A 99 16.66 18.92 -1.28
C SER A 99 16.03 19.07 0.11
N GLN A 100 14.91 18.38 0.34
CA GLN A 100 14.32 18.34 1.67
C GLN A 100 14.97 17.22 2.48
N ALA A 101 15.58 17.54 3.62
CA ALA A 101 16.14 16.57 4.57
C ALA A 101 15.02 15.98 5.44
N LEU A 102 14.13 15.20 4.82
CA LEU A 102 12.81 14.87 5.35
C LEU A 102 12.83 14.03 6.65
N LEU A 103 13.86 13.21 6.86
CA LEU A 103 13.95 12.36 8.05
C LEU A 103 14.27 13.12 9.33
N LYS A 104 15.01 14.24 9.23
CA LYS A 104 15.35 15.06 10.40
C LYS A 104 14.13 15.82 10.94
N LYS A 105 13.17 16.12 10.07
CA LYS A 105 11.92 16.82 10.37
C LYS A 105 10.72 15.90 10.58
N TYR A 106 10.91 14.59 10.53
CA TYR A 106 9.82 13.61 10.65
C TYR A 106 8.92 13.83 11.87
N LYS A 107 9.49 14.25 13.01
CA LYS A 107 8.73 14.55 14.24
C LYS A 107 7.97 15.88 14.20
N GLU A 108 8.38 16.82 13.35
CA GLU A 108 7.85 18.19 13.28
C GLU A 108 6.77 18.33 12.21
N GLU A 109 6.94 17.66 11.07
CA GLU A 109 6.06 17.77 9.90
C GLU A 109 5.17 16.53 9.70
N ALA A 110 5.02 15.70 10.75
CA ALA A 110 4.27 14.44 10.74
C ALA A 110 4.60 13.50 9.55
N GLY A 111 5.82 13.63 9.00
CA GLY A 111 6.26 12.87 7.84
C GLY A 111 5.72 13.35 6.49
N GLY A 112 5.07 14.52 6.38
CA GLY A 112 4.63 15.07 5.10
C GLY A 112 5.79 15.47 4.17
N ILE A 113 5.61 15.31 2.86
CA ILE A 113 6.47 15.85 1.81
C ILE A 113 5.60 16.68 0.88
N ARG A 114 6.12 17.83 0.45
CA ARG A 114 5.55 18.62 -0.65
C ARG A 114 6.64 18.88 -1.69
N LEU A 115 6.31 18.62 -2.95
CA LEU A 115 7.19 18.80 -4.10
C LEU A 115 6.48 19.68 -5.12
N GLU A 116 7.16 20.69 -5.66
CA GLU A 116 6.57 21.68 -6.57
C GLU A 116 7.39 21.77 -7.86
N GLY A 117 6.71 21.94 -8.99
CA GLY A 117 7.36 22.14 -10.29
C GLY A 117 8.26 20.98 -10.71
N ILE A 118 7.81 19.74 -10.44
CA ILE A 118 8.59 18.52 -10.60
C ILE A 118 8.98 18.28 -12.07
N HIS A 119 10.23 17.89 -12.34
CA HIS A 119 10.60 17.18 -13.56
C HIS A 119 10.85 15.70 -13.25
N LEU A 120 10.64 14.87 -14.28
CA LEU A 120 10.85 13.43 -14.17
C LEU A 120 12.08 13.03 -15.01
N PRO A 121 12.90 12.09 -14.50
CA PRO A 121 12.68 11.30 -13.28
C PRO A 121 13.05 12.02 -11.98
N LEU A 122 12.39 11.66 -10.87
CA LEU A 122 12.81 12.07 -9.52
C LEU A 122 13.74 11.01 -8.92
N ILE A 123 14.80 11.42 -8.21
CA ILE A 123 15.73 10.50 -7.55
C ILE A 123 15.57 10.59 -6.03
N PHE A 124 15.22 9.48 -5.40
CA PHE A 124 15.08 9.37 -3.95
C PHE A 124 16.31 8.67 -3.37
N SER A 125 17.04 9.35 -2.50
CA SER A 125 18.33 8.90 -1.97
C SER A 125 18.38 8.96 -0.44
N ILE A 126 18.85 7.89 0.19
CA ILE A 126 19.09 7.80 1.64
C ILE A 126 20.59 7.94 1.90
N TYR A 127 20.94 8.89 2.77
CA TYR A 127 22.30 9.15 3.21
C TYR A 127 22.48 8.87 4.70
N LYS A 128 23.65 8.37 5.10
CA LYS A 128 24.09 8.24 6.50
C LYS A 128 25.45 8.89 6.65
N SER A 129 25.56 9.89 7.53
CA SER A 129 26.79 10.66 7.74
C SER A 129 27.39 11.21 6.44
N GLY A 130 26.54 11.66 5.51
CA GLY A 130 26.94 12.22 4.21
C GLY A 130 27.26 11.18 3.13
N MET A 131 27.33 9.89 3.45
CA MET A 131 27.54 8.83 2.47
C MET A 131 26.20 8.31 1.95
N LEU A 132 26.10 8.12 0.63
CA LEU A 132 24.95 7.50 -0.02
C LEU A 132 24.87 6.02 0.38
N GLU A 133 23.77 5.60 0.99
CA GLU A 133 23.52 4.18 1.29
C GLU A 133 22.67 3.51 0.21
N LYS A 134 21.66 4.23 -0.29
CA LYS A 134 20.61 3.70 -1.14
C LYS A 134 20.03 4.80 -2.03
N SER A 135 19.68 4.48 -3.28
CA SER A 135 19.01 5.40 -4.21
C SER A 135 18.00 4.67 -5.08
N VAL A 136 16.90 5.34 -5.45
CA VAL A 136 15.85 4.84 -6.36
C VAL A 136 15.43 5.97 -7.29
N SER A 137 15.28 5.68 -8.57
CA SER A 137 14.72 6.62 -9.54
C SER A 137 13.23 6.33 -9.76
N LEU A 138 12.41 7.39 -9.75
CA LEU A 138 11.01 7.36 -10.08
C LEU A 138 10.81 8.04 -11.43
N ASP A 139 10.58 7.22 -12.44
CA ASP A 139 10.27 7.68 -13.80
C ASP A 139 8.81 8.11 -13.95
N ALA A 140 8.52 8.79 -15.06
CA ALA A 140 7.15 9.07 -15.46
C ALA A 140 6.39 7.76 -15.71
N LEU A 141 5.41 7.50 -14.85
CA LEU A 141 4.43 6.45 -15.09
C LEU A 141 3.55 6.91 -16.24
N GLN A 142 3.53 6.15 -17.34
CA GLN A 142 2.63 6.39 -18.47
C GLN A 142 1.18 6.24 -18.00
N ASN A 143 0.56 7.34 -17.58
CA ASN A 143 -0.88 7.44 -17.39
C ASN A 143 -1.42 8.53 -18.33
N THR A 144 -1.69 8.13 -19.56
CA THR A 144 -2.47 8.91 -20.53
C THR A 144 -3.95 8.62 -20.28
N ASP A 145 -4.55 9.32 -19.33
CA ASP A 145 -5.90 9.87 -19.46
C ASP A 145 -6.45 10.30 -18.10
N SER A 146 -6.65 11.60 -17.97
CA SER A 146 -7.74 12.23 -17.21
C SER A 146 -7.50 13.73 -17.32
N LEU A 147 -8.38 14.41 -18.05
CA LEU A 147 -8.52 15.86 -17.95
C LEU A 147 -8.86 16.21 -16.50
N LEU A 148 -8.53 17.42 -16.07
CA LEU A 148 -9.00 17.96 -14.80
C LEU A 148 -10.53 17.94 -14.80
N SER A 149 -11.12 16.95 -14.11
CA SER A 149 -12.55 16.89 -13.86
C SER A 149 -12.83 17.70 -12.60
N SER A 150 -13.62 18.76 -12.72
CA SER A 150 -14.22 19.45 -11.57
C SER A 150 -15.34 18.62 -10.92
N GLU A 151 -15.76 17.51 -11.54
CA GLU A 151 -16.71 16.61 -10.91
C GLU A 151 -16.02 15.81 -9.81
N CYS A 152 -16.66 15.86 -8.65
CA CYS A 152 -16.27 15.11 -7.48
C CYS A 152 -16.44 13.60 -7.70
N GLY A 153 -15.31 12.90 -7.86
CA GLY A 153 -15.25 11.46 -8.14
C GLY A 153 -15.34 10.58 -6.90
N ILE A 154 -16.20 10.92 -5.93
CA ILE A 154 -16.49 10.02 -4.80
C ILE A 154 -17.28 8.81 -5.31
N PRO A 155 -16.77 7.57 -5.18
CA PRO A 155 -17.48 6.37 -5.58
C PRO A 155 -18.69 6.09 -4.67
N SER A 156 -19.69 5.38 -5.18
CA SER A 156 -20.88 5.03 -4.39
C SER A 156 -20.61 3.94 -3.35
N HIS A 157 -19.61 3.09 -3.59
CA HIS A 157 -19.22 1.96 -2.73
C HIS A 157 -17.71 1.97 -2.53
N ILE A 158 -17.27 1.74 -1.29
CA ILE A 158 -15.85 1.74 -0.93
C ILE A 158 -15.56 0.53 -0.05
N MET A 159 -14.53 -0.25 -0.38
CA MET A 159 -14.05 -1.33 0.49
C MET A 159 -13.50 -0.76 1.79
N CYS A 160 -13.93 -1.29 2.93
CA CYS A 160 -13.37 -0.95 4.24
C CYS A 160 -11.88 -1.36 4.34
N ALA A 161 -11.13 -0.65 5.19
CA ALA A 161 -9.70 -0.89 5.39
C ALA A 161 -8.86 -0.86 4.09
N THR A 162 -9.20 0.04 3.16
CA THR A 162 -8.48 0.20 1.89
C THR A 162 -7.88 1.59 1.73
N ILE A 163 -6.80 1.66 0.98
CA ILE A 163 -6.35 2.88 0.33
C ILE A 163 -7.15 3.06 -0.96
N LEU A 164 -7.63 4.27 -1.26
CA LEU A 164 -8.19 4.57 -2.57
C LEU A 164 -7.89 6.00 -3.04
N PRO A 165 -7.82 6.24 -4.36
CA PRO A 165 -7.79 7.57 -4.93
C PRO A 165 -9.22 8.11 -5.12
N ILE A 166 -9.47 9.32 -4.62
CA ILE A 166 -10.64 10.13 -4.96
C ILE A 166 -10.23 11.04 -6.12
N LYS A 167 -10.88 10.87 -7.28
CA LYS A 167 -10.65 11.73 -8.44
C LYS A 167 -11.35 13.08 -8.28
N GLY A 168 -10.72 14.14 -8.76
CA GLY A 168 -11.25 15.51 -8.70
C GLY A 168 -10.18 16.55 -9.00
N GLY A 169 -10.55 17.82 -8.99
CA GLY A 169 -9.59 18.93 -9.08
C GLY A 169 -9.02 19.25 -7.70
N PHE A 170 -7.70 19.13 -7.56
CA PHE A 170 -6.92 19.48 -6.37
C PHE A 170 -5.75 20.37 -6.78
N ASP A 171 -5.04 20.94 -5.81
CA ASP A 171 -3.81 21.70 -6.06
C ASP A 171 -2.53 20.92 -5.73
N GLY A 172 -2.67 19.71 -5.16
CA GLY A 172 -1.53 18.87 -4.80
C GLY A 172 -0.94 19.19 -3.42
N ASP A 173 -1.59 20.03 -2.62
CA ASP A 173 -1.26 20.34 -1.23
C ASP A 173 -2.30 19.76 -0.26
N MET A 174 -2.03 18.53 0.17
CA MET A 174 -2.89 17.82 1.13
C MET A 174 -3.04 18.51 2.50
N THR A 175 -2.27 19.56 2.80
CA THR A 175 -2.42 20.31 4.07
C THR A 175 -3.66 21.19 4.09
N ASN A 176 -4.20 21.54 2.91
CA ASN A 176 -5.40 22.35 2.77
C ASN A 176 -6.66 21.52 2.45
N THR A 177 -6.47 20.23 2.14
CA THR A 177 -7.54 19.28 1.83
C THR A 177 -8.09 18.60 3.08
N LYS A 178 -9.41 18.44 3.15
CA LYS A 178 -10.09 17.81 4.30
C LYS A 178 -11.04 16.73 3.81
N CYS A 179 -10.83 15.51 4.29
CA CYS A 179 -11.71 14.38 4.04
C CYS A 179 -12.40 13.95 5.34
N ASN A 180 -13.69 13.60 5.27
CA ASN A 180 -14.43 13.07 6.41
C ASN A 180 -15.34 11.92 5.99
N VAL A 181 -15.53 10.96 6.89
CA VAL A 181 -16.59 9.95 6.81
C VAL A 181 -17.41 9.99 8.10
N SER A 182 -18.70 10.28 7.96
CA SER A 182 -19.64 10.38 9.09
C SER A 182 -19.14 11.25 10.25
N GLY A 183 -18.54 12.39 9.90
CA GLY A 183 -18.00 13.38 10.85
C GLY A 183 -16.63 13.02 11.44
N LYS A 184 -16.04 11.87 11.10
CA LYS A 184 -14.67 11.52 11.48
C LYS A 184 -13.70 11.97 10.39
N PRO A 185 -12.62 12.70 10.72
CA PRO A 185 -11.60 13.07 9.75
C PRO A 185 -10.88 11.83 9.23
N LEU A 186 -10.61 11.81 7.93
CA LEU A 186 -9.83 10.78 7.27
C LEU A 186 -8.39 11.24 7.04
N GLU A 187 -7.46 10.30 7.13
CA GLU A 187 -6.06 10.53 6.79
C GLU A 187 -5.90 10.62 5.27
N ILE A 188 -5.30 11.72 4.81
CA ILE A 188 -4.84 11.90 3.44
C ILE A 188 -3.38 11.43 3.37
N ILE A 189 -3.12 10.50 2.47
CA ILE A 189 -1.80 9.86 2.31
C ILE A 189 -0.96 10.61 1.28
N ALA A 190 -1.61 11.07 0.21
CA ALA A 190 -0.92 11.70 -0.91
C ALA A 190 -1.91 12.48 -1.77
N GLU A 191 -1.41 13.47 -2.51
CA GLU A 191 -2.23 14.29 -3.39
C GLU A 191 -1.47 14.76 -4.62
N SER A 192 -2.19 14.86 -5.73
CA SER A 192 -1.78 15.46 -7.00
C SER A 192 -2.94 16.30 -7.52
N PRO A 193 -2.76 17.15 -8.55
CA PRO A 193 -3.83 18.05 -8.99
C PRO A 193 -5.12 17.37 -9.50
N ARG A 194 -5.12 16.06 -9.71
CA ARG A 194 -6.24 15.29 -10.27
C ARG A 194 -6.77 14.19 -9.35
N GLN A 195 -6.12 13.97 -8.20
CA GLN A 195 -6.57 12.99 -7.21
C GLN A 195 -5.99 13.23 -5.81
N CYS A 196 -6.80 12.91 -4.82
CA CYS A 196 -6.42 12.80 -3.41
C CYS A 196 -6.49 11.33 -2.99
N VAL A 197 -5.46 10.81 -2.33
CA VAL A 197 -5.37 9.40 -1.91
C VAL A 197 -5.61 9.33 -0.41
N ILE A 198 -6.61 8.55 0.00
CA ILE A 198 -7.03 8.43 1.40
C ILE A 198 -6.90 7.01 1.94
N ASN A 199 -6.83 6.90 3.26
CA ASN A 199 -7.06 5.65 3.98
C ASN A 199 -8.53 5.56 4.42
N PHE A 200 -9.31 4.67 3.82
CA PHE A 200 -10.70 4.44 4.22
C PHE A 200 -10.77 3.42 5.37
N PRO A 201 -11.40 3.77 6.50
CA PRO A 201 -11.22 3.03 7.73
C PRO A 201 -12.04 1.73 7.76
N GLU A 202 -11.63 0.80 8.62
CA GLU A 202 -12.26 -0.52 8.77
C GLU A 202 -13.67 -0.43 9.37
N ASP A 203 -13.94 0.59 10.21
CA ASP A 203 -15.18 0.75 10.95
C ASP A 203 -16.26 1.56 10.20
N ALA A 204 -15.93 2.16 9.05
CA ALA A 204 -16.88 2.92 8.22
C ALA A 204 -17.75 2.01 7.33
N LYS A 205 -18.45 1.05 7.95
CA LYS A 205 -19.30 0.06 7.28
C LYS A 205 -20.69 0.63 6.94
N ASP A 206 -21.39 0.02 6.00
CA ASP A 206 -22.76 0.39 5.62
C ASP A 206 -22.90 1.83 5.09
N LYS A 207 -24.11 2.40 5.12
CA LYS A 207 -24.37 3.74 4.59
C LYS A 207 -23.62 4.81 5.41
N GLN A 208 -22.72 5.52 4.75
CA GLN A 208 -21.92 6.59 5.33
C GLN A 208 -22.17 7.91 4.57
N THR A 209 -21.91 9.03 5.23
CA THR A 209 -21.78 10.32 4.55
C THR A 209 -20.31 10.64 4.37
N PHE A 210 -19.85 10.73 3.13
CA PHE A 210 -18.48 11.10 2.80
C PHE A 210 -18.44 12.55 2.35
N SER A 211 -17.46 13.30 2.85
CA SER A 211 -17.17 14.64 2.34
C SER A 211 -15.70 14.84 2.06
N ILE A 212 -15.41 15.57 0.99
CA ILE A 212 -14.08 16.06 0.65
C ILE A 212 -14.16 17.54 0.33
N GLN A 213 -13.24 18.31 0.88
CA GLN A 213 -13.14 19.75 0.69
C GLN A 213 -11.71 20.10 0.32
N GLU A 214 -11.57 20.84 -0.77
CA GLU A 214 -10.30 21.40 -1.20
C GLU A 214 -10.27 22.90 -0.90
N ASN A 215 -9.22 23.38 -0.25
CA ASN A 215 -9.09 24.79 0.13
C ASN A 215 -10.35 25.34 0.84
N ILE A 216 -10.82 26.52 0.43
CA ILE A 216 -12.04 27.18 0.91
C ILE A 216 -13.27 26.87 0.04
N GLN A 217 -13.17 25.94 -0.91
CA GLN A 217 -14.29 25.60 -1.80
C GLN A 217 -15.40 24.89 -1.02
N PRO A 218 -16.65 24.91 -1.52
CA PRO A 218 -17.72 24.10 -0.94
C PRO A 218 -17.34 22.61 -0.91
N PRO A 219 -17.61 21.89 0.19
CA PRO A 219 -17.31 20.47 0.25
C PRO A 219 -18.17 19.70 -0.75
N CYS A 220 -17.56 18.76 -1.46
CA CYS A 220 -18.33 17.74 -2.13
C CYS A 220 -18.81 16.71 -1.11
N ILE A 221 -20.12 16.48 -1.07
CA ILE A 221 -20.76 15.54 -0.14
C ILE A 221 -21.53 14.48 -0.92
N ARG A 222 -21.31 13.20 -0.55
CA ARG A 222 -22.03 12.05 -1.11
C ARG A 222 -22.40 11.05 -0.02
N LYS A 223 -23.54 10.39 -0.20
CA LYS A 223 -23.85 9.16 0.53
C LYS A 223 -23.13 8.02 -0.18
N ILE A 224 -22.38 7.24 0.58
CA ILE A 224 -21.64 6.09 0.09
C ILE A 224 -22.01 4.85 0.91
N SER A 225 -21.58 3.68 0.47
CA SER A 225 -21.66 2.45 1.24
C SER A 225 -20.26 1.87 1.51
N GLY A 226 -19.94 1.67 2.78
CA GLY A 226 -18.77 0.93 3.22
C GLY A 226 -18.98 -0.57 3.07
N VAL A 227 -18.19 -1.19 2.21
CA VAL A 227 -18.25 -2.61 1.85
C VAL A 227 -17.25 -3.40 2.66
N ASP A 228 -17.69 -4.50 3.26
CA ASP A 228 -16.83 -5.40 4.01
C ASP A 228 -16.96 -6.83 3.47
N MET A 229 -15.86 -7.58 3.48
CA MET A 229 -15.81 -8.95 2.95
C MET A 229 -15.24 -9.90 3.99
N THR A 230 -16.02 -10.91 4.35
CA THR A 230 -15.65 -11.92 5.34
C THR A 230 -15.68 -13.32 4.74
N LEU A 231 -14.59 -14.07 4.95
CA LEU A 231 -14.49 -15.49 4.58
C LEU A 231 -14.56 -16.35 5.85
N LYS A 232 -15.51 -17.29 5.90
CA LYS A 232 -15.70 -18.22 7.02
C LYS A 232 -15.50 -19.66 6.56
N PRO A 233 -14.31 -20.25 6.76
CA PRO A 233 -14.09 -21.67 6.50
C PRO A 233 -14.74 -22.51 7.61
N GLY A 234 -15.44 -23.59 7.24
CA GLY A 234 -15.99 -24.56 8.18
C GLY A 234 -14.91 -25.33 8.93
N LYS A 235 -13.78 -25.63 8.27
CA LYS A 235 -12.56 -26.21 8.86
C LYS A 235 -11.33 -25.56 8.26
N LYS A 236 -10.29 -25.32 9.07
CA LYS A 236 -9.01 -24.73 8.62
C LYS A 236 -7.99 -25.76 8.10
N THR A 237 -8.20 -27.03 8.44
CA THR A 237 -7.36 -28.16 8.04
C THR A 237 -8.29 -29.26 7.55
N LEU A 238 -7.93 -29.91 6.45
CA LEU A 238 -8.67 -31.04 5.90
C LEU A 238 -7.76 -32.25 5.79
N LEU A 239 -8.36 -33.44 5.88
CA LEU A 239 -7.78 -34.72 5.49
C LEU A 239 -8.10 -35.05 4.02
N GLY A 240 -7.41 -36.04 3.45
CA GLY A 240 -7.75 -36.53 2.11
C GLY A 240 -9.17 -37.11 2.07
N GLY A 241 -9.97 -36.69 1.10
CA GLY A 241 -11.38 -37.06 0.93
C GLY A 241 -12.36 -36.29 1.81
N GLU A 242 -11.88 -35.51 2.79
CA GLU A 242 -12.75 -34.75 3.69
C GLU A 242 -13.34 -33.53 2.98
N GLN A 243 -14.61 -33.21 3.26
CA GLN A 243 -15.26 -32.01 2.73
C GLN A 243 -15.53 -30.97 3.83
N THR A 244 -15.47 -29.70 3.45
CA THR A 244 -15.94 -28.58 4.26
C THR A 244 -16.54 -27.49 3.37
N THR A 245 -17.13 -26.48 3.99
CA THR A 245 -17.69 -25.33 3.31
C THR A 245 -16.82 -24.11 3.52
N LEU A 246 -16.76 -23.23 2.52
CA LEU A 246 -16.27 -21.87 2.64
C LEU A 246 -17.44 -20.93 2.36
N GLU A 247 -17.84 -20.17 3.37
CA GLU A 247 -18.86 -19.14 3.24
C GLU A 247 -18.19 -17.79 3.01
N ILE A 248 -18.66 -17.07 1.99
CA ILE A 248 -18.19 -15.73 1.64
C ILE A 248 -19.37 -14.79 1.82
N TYR A 249 -19.16 -13.77 2.65
CA TYR A 249 -20.12 -12.71 2.92
C TYR A 249 -19.55 -11.39 2.41
N VAL A 250 -20.33 -10.68 1.60
CA VAL A 250 -20.01 -9.30 1.21
C VAL A 250 -21.17 -8.41 1.68
N SER A 251 -20.93 -7.60 2.70
CA SER A 251 -21.91 -6.65 3.25
C SER A 251 -21.69 -5.24 2.72
N GLY A 252 -22.70 -4.39 2.85
CA GLY A 252 -22.61 -3.00 2.38
C GLY A 252 -22.90 -2.83 0.89
N LEU A 253 -23.55 -3.80 0.24
CA LEU A 253 -23.89 -3.75 -1.19
C LEU A 253 -25.32 -3.23 -1.46
N GLN A 254 -25.97 -2.61 -0.46
CA GLN A 254 -27.24 -1.92 -0.66
C GLN A 254 -27.16 -0.86 -1.76
N ASP A 255 -28.24 -0.72 -2.53
CA ASP A 255 -28.37 0.28 -3.60
C ASP A 255 -27.29 0.18 -4.71
N LEU A 256 -26.70 -1.02 -4.88
CA LEU A 256 -25.74 -1.28 -5.95
C LEU A 256 -26.37 -0.97 -7.33
N SER A 257 -25.76 -0.06 -8.08
CA SER A 257 -26.30 0.37 -9.39
C SER A 257 -25.68 -0.35 -10.59
N LYS A 258 -24.52 -0.97 -10.40
CA LYS A 258 -23.77 -1.70 -11.43
C LYS A 258 -23.28 -3.03 -10.86
N PRO A 259 -23.13 -4.08 -11.69
CA PRO A 259 -22.57 -5.34 -11.22
C PRO A 259 -21.14 -5.15 -10.72
N VAL A 260 -20.74 -5.94 -9.72
CA VAL A 260 -19.36 -5.98 -9.20
C VAL A 260 -18.77 -7.37 -9.37
N THR A 261 -17.45 -7.48 -9.38
CA THR A 261 -16.76 -8.74 -9.66
C THR A 261 -16.07 -9.26 -8.41
N LEU A 262 -16.41 -10.48 -8.01
CA LEU A 262 -15.74 -11.24 -6.96
C LEU A 262 -14.90 -12.35 -7.61
N THR A 263 -13.59 -12.30 -7.43
CA THR A 263 -12.68 -13.38 -7.84
C THR A 263 -12.27 -14.21 -6.64
N VAL A 264 -12.48 -15.52 -6.71
CA VAL A 264 -12.07 -16.48 -5.66
C VAL A 264 -11.04 -17.44 -6.24
N THR A 265 -9.90 -17.60 -5.57
CA THR A 265 -8.78 -18.43 -6.04
C THR A 265 -8.25 -19.33 -4.93
N ASN A 266 -8.19 -20.63 -5.18
CA ASN A 266 -7.49 -21.58 -4.33
C ASN A 266 -5.98 -21.42 -4.49
N GLN A 267 -5.28 -21.10 -3.40
CA GLN A 267 -3.82 -20.97 -3.38
C GLN A 267 -3.13 -22.27 -2.94
N SER A 268 -3.89 -23.31 -2.64
CA SER A 268 -3.43 -24.59 -2.08
C SER A 268 -3.98 -25.77 -2.88
N THR A 269 -3.80 -25.74 -4.21
CA THR A 269 -4.30 -26.76 -5.17
C THR A 269 -3.75 -28.17 -4.96
N THR A 270 -2.73 -28.34 -4.12
CA THR A 270 -2.22 -29.65 -3.72
C THR A 270 -2.80 -30.16 -2.40
N ILE A 271 -3.55 -29.34 -1.67
CA ILE A 271 -4.17 -29.68 -0.38
C ILE A 271 -5.67 -29.84 -0.55
N ILE A 272 -6.31 -28.96 -1.32
CA ILE A 272 -7.75 -28.96 -1.55
C ILE A 272 -8.07 -28.76 -3.04
N THR A 273 -9.26 -29.18 -3.45
CA THR A 273 -9.95 -28.72 -4.66
C THR A 273 -11.19 -27.91 -4.27
N MET A 274 -11.57 -26.94 -5.10
CA MET A 274 -12.73 -26.06 -4.87
C MET A 274 -13.87 -26.35 -5.86
N SER A 275 -15.10 -26.47 -5.37
CA SER A 275 -16.28 -26.67 -6.22
C SER A 275 -16.45 -25.49 -7.18
N GLY A 276 -16.60 -25.75 -8.49
CA GLY A 276 -16.64 -24.71 -9.52
C GLY A 276 -15.26 -24.34 -10.09
N GLY A 277 -14.20 -25.00 -9.63
CA GLY A 277 -12.83 -24.84 -10.13
C GLY A 277 -11.95 -23.99 -9.20
N GLU A 278 -10.64 -24.04 -9.46
CA GLU A 278 -9.61 -23.43 -8.60
C GLU A 278 -9.53 -21.90 -8.70
N LYS A 279 -10.10 -21.33 -9.77
CA LYS A 279 -10.30 -19.89 -9.94
C LYS A 279 -11.72 -19.66 -10.44
N GLN A 280 -12.47 -18.84 -9.73
CA GLN A 280 -13.84 -18.49 -10.06
C GLN A 280 -13.97 -16.97 -10.14
N VAL A 281 -14.68 -16.50 -11.17
CA VAL A 281 -15.02 -15.09 -11.35
C VAL A 281 -16.55 -15.00 -11.27
N ILE A 282 -17.04 -14.40 -10.20
CA ILE A 282 -18.45 -14.32 -9.85
C ILE A 282 -18.89 -12.87 -10.05
N THR A 283 -19.83 -12.65 -10.96
CA THR A 283 -20.46 -11.34 -11.12
C THR A 283 -21.63 -11.22 -10.15
N ILE A 284 -21.50 -10.31 -9.19
CA ILE A 284 -22.56 -9.97 -8.24
C ILE A 284 -23.44 -8.92 -8.91
N GLN A 285 -24.61 -9.35 -9.35
CA GLN A 285 -25.63 -8.47 -9.93
C GLN A 285 -26.36 -7.72 -8.80
N PRO A 286 -26.85 -6.48 -9.01
CA PRO A 286 -27.68 -5.78 -8.02
C PRO A 286 -28.84 -6.63 -7.47
N GLY A 287 -29.53 -7.36 -8.35
CA GLY A 287 -30.64 -8.24 -7.95
C GLY A 287 -30.24 -9.51 -7.19
N SER A 288 -28.95 -9.80 -7.06
CA SER A 288 -28.43 -10.95 -6.28
C SER A 288 -28.06 -10.58 -4.84
N VAL A 289 -28.11 -9.29 -4.50
CA VAL A 289 -27.87 -8.79 -3.16
C VAL A 289 -29.14 -8.97 -2.33
N GLY A 290 -29.02 -9.52 -1.12
CA GLY A 290 -30.15 -9.65 -0.20
C GLY A 290 -30.75 -8.29 0.18
N THR A 291 -31.99 -8.29 0.66
CA THR A 291 -32.66 -7.07 1.16
C THR A 291 -31.94 -6.43 2.35
N ASP A 292 -31.07 -7.19 3.00
CA ASP A 292 -30.15 -6.77 4.06
C ASP A 292 -28.85 -6.12 3.55
N GLY A 293 -28.69 -5.98 2.23
CA GLY A 293 -27.47 -5.44 1.62
C GLY A 293 -26.31 -6.42 1.59
N ILE A 294 -26.56 -7.72 1.79
CA ILE A 294 -25.54 -8.75 1.90
C ILE A 294 -25.63 -9.74 0.73
N PHE A 295 -24.52 -9.91 0.01
CA PHE A 295 -24.31 -11.02 -0.91
C PHE A 295 -23.68 -12.21 -0.17
N ARG A 296 -24.16 -13.43 -0.46
CA ARG A 296 -23.72 -14.67 0.17
C ARG A 296 -23.36 -15.69 -0.90
N GLN A 297 -22.15 -16.24 -0.81
CA GLN A 297 -21.71 -17.35 -1.65
C GLN A 297 -21.18 -18.47 -0.76
N GLN A 298 -21.51 -19.71 -1.11
CA GLN A 298 -20.96 -20.89 -0.46
C GLN A 298 -20.22 -21.74 -1.50
N LEU A 299 -19.02 -22.18 -1.14
CA LEU A 299 -18.21 -23.10 -1.94
C LEU A 299 -17.92 -24.36 -1.12
N THR A 300 -17.92 -25.52 -1.77
CA THR A 300 -17.49 -26.78 -1.17
C THR A 300 -16.01 -26.99 -1.44
N LEU A 301 -15.24 -27.25 -0.40
CA LEU A 301 -13.83 -27.60 -0.49
C LEU A 301 -13.67 -29.09 -0.19
N THR A 302 -12.89 -29.79 -1.02
CA THR A 302 -12.58 -31.21 -0.81
C THR A 302 -11.08 -31.38 -0.61
N GLY A 303 -10.67 -32.03 0.47
CA GLY A 303 -9.28 -32.32 0.76
C GLY A 303 -8.72 -33.38 -0.19
N ILE A 304 -7.56 -33.11 -0.77
CA ILE A 304 -6.77 -34.06 -1.54
C ILE A 304 -5.87 -34.86 -0.59
N ARG A 305 -5.29 -34.15 0.39
CA ARG A 305 -4.42 -34.72 1.43
C ARG A 305 -4.46 -33.84 2.68
N ARG A 306 -3.89 -34.35 3.78
CA ARG A 306 -3.83 -33.61 5.04
C ARG A 306 -3.07 -32.29 4.89
N GLY A 307 -3.68 -31.18 5.30
CA GLY A 307 -3.00 -29.89 5.39
C GLY A 307 -3.91 -28.70 5.71
N GLU A 308 -3.27 -27.60 6.11
CA GLU A 308 -3.89 -26.27 6.08
C GLU A 308 -3.94 -25.77 4.64
N TYR A 309 -4.90 -24.89 4.36
CA TYR A 309 -5.11 -24.35 3.02
C TYR A 309 -5.32 -22.83 3.07
N SER A 310 -5.11 -22.18 1.93
CA SER A 310 -5.39 -20.77 1.72
C SER A 310 -6.28 -20.57 0.49
N VAL A 311 -7.33 -19.79 0.66
CA VAL A 311 -8.19 -19.30 -0.43
C VAL A 311 -8.16 -17.79 -0.39
N ASN A 312 -7.91 -17.18 -1.54
CA ASN A 312 -7.95 -15.73 -1.71
C ASN A 312 -9.27 -15.32 -2.34
N ALA A 313 -9.87 -14.24 -1.84
CA ALA A 313 -10.99 -13.57 -2.48
C ALA A 313 -10.64 -12.10 -2.71
N ASN A 314 -10.97 -11.59 -3.90
CA ASN A 314 -10.79 -10.20 -4.28
C ASN A 314 -12.10 -9.64 -4.82
N LEU A 315 -12.54 -8.49 -4.31
CA LEU A 315 -13.74 -7.81 -4.76
C LEU A 315 -13.37 -6.51 -5.47
N GLU A 316 -13.83 -6.36 -6.71
CA GLU A 316 -13.64 -5.17 -7.53
C GLU A 316 -14.95 -4.37 -7.59
N LEU A 317 -14.94 -3.21 -6.92
CA LEU A 317 -16.02 -2.23 -6.94
C LEU A 317 -15.75 -1.26 -8.11
N LEU A 318 -16.63 -1.25 -9.11
CA LEU A 318 -16.53 -0.41 -10.31
C LEU A 318 -16.99 1.03 -10.09
#